data_AF-A0A160P088-F1
#
_entry.id   AF-A0A160P088-F1
#
_cell.length_a   1.000
_cell.length_b   1.000
_cell.length_c   1.000
_cell.angle_alpha   90.00
_cell.angle_beta   90.00
_cell.angle_gamma   90.00
#
_symmetry.space_group_name_H-M   'P 1'
#
loop_
_entity.id
_entity.type
_entity.pdbx_description
1 polymer ?
#
loop_
_entity_poly.entity_id
_entity_poly.type
_entity_poly.pdbx_seq_one_letter_code
_entity_poly.pdbx_strand_id
1 'polypeptide(L)'
;MPPPPVRPFGVVRAGSRGAGESGPERGIFMEIAAAIVAVVGTLLGAVVVGVQQYCAARSQRRQVLRDRAMTALGDLSVALADHRRAMWMREDLRLSGAAPVEVAAAREASHVTRSAVTAPQVALALLLPQLRLDIDAAVRAAYEMRGAQTVEVLGSFRSEAVAAADALTASAARILSRP
;
A
#
# COMPACT_ATOMS: atom_id res chain seq x y z
N MET A 1 72.26 -59.87 -76.33
CA MET A 1 73.06 -60.74 -75.43
C MET A 1 72.85 -60.24 -74.01
N PRO A 2 72.07 -60.94 -73.15
CA PRO A 2 71.87 -60.57 -71.74
C PRO A 2 72.95 -61.24 -70.85
N PRO A 3 73.27 -60.67 -69.67
CA PRO A 3 72.83 -61.25 -68.39
C PRO A 3 72.44 -60.21 -67.29
N PRO A 4 71.93 -60.65 -66.10
CA PRO A 4 71.06 -59.89 -65.17
C PRO A 4 71.75 -59.56 -63.81
N PRO A 5 71.07 -59.46 -62.65
CA PRO A 5 70.20 -58.38 -62.12
C PRO A 5 70.58 -57.91 -60.70
N VAL A 6 70.08 -56.77 -60.20
CA VAL A 6 69.73 -56.61 -58.76
C VAL A 6 68.75 -55.44 -58.50
N ARG A 7 67.71 -55.68 -57.69
CA ARG A 7 66.87 -54.66 -57.02
C ARG A 7 67.47 -54.33 -55.64
N PRO A 8 67.13 -53.20 -54.98
CA PRO A 8 65.96 -53.20 -54.09
C PRO A 8 65.20 -51.86 -53.89
N PHE A 9 63.93 -52.02 -53.48
CA PHE A 9 63.08 -51.24 -52.56
C PHE A 9 63.35 -49.75 -52.23
N GLY A 10 62.27 -48.95 -52.23
CA GLY A 10 62.18 -47.70 -51.48
C GLY A 10 60.90 -46.88 -51.74
N VAL A 11 59.85 -47.16 -50.96
CA VAL A 11 58.59 -46.37 -50.86
C VAL A 11 58.84 -45.13 -50.01
N VAL A 12 58.32 -43.93 -50.37
CA VAL A 12 57.67 -42.98 -49.42
C VAL A 12 56.73 -42.04 -50.18
N ARG A 13 55.45 -42.05 -49.79
CA ARG A 13 54.37 -41.19 -50.26
C ARG A 13 54.27 -39.97 -49.33
N ALA A 14 54.43 -38.76 -49.85
CA ALA A 14 54.18 -37.53 -49.13
C ALA A 14 52.67 -37.30 -49.01
N GLY A 15 52.13 -37.39 -47.79
CA GLY A 15 50.75 -37.06 -47.43
C GLY A 15 50.77 -36.02 -46.32
N SER A 16 50.14 -34.89 -46.58
CA SER A 16 50.21 -33.62 -45.87
C SER A 16 49.56 -33.59 -44.49
N ARG A 17 50.17 -32.79 -43.62
CA ARG A 17 49.72 -32.29 -42.31
C ARG A 17 48.24 -31.90 -42.26
N GLY A 18 47.61 -32.20 -41.11
CA GLY A 18 46.50 -31.41 -40.58
C GLY A 18 45.40 -32.23 -39.89
N ALA A 19 45.54 -32.47 -38.59
CA ALA A 19 44.41 -32.59 -37.66
C ALA A 19 44.97 -32.48 -36.25
N GLY A 20 44.78 -31.33 -35.62
CA GLY A 20 45.18 -31.11 -34.23
C GLY A 20 44.46 -32.10 -33.33
N GLU A 21 45.20 -32.64 -32.36
CA GLU A 21 44.68 -33.41 -31.25
C GLU A 21 43.72 -32.53 -30.43
N SER A 22 42.44 -32.54 -30.80
CA SER A 22 41.36 -32.14 -29.90
C SER A 22 41.11 -33.32 -28.96
N GLY A 23 41.94 -33.42 -27.92
CA GLY A 23 41.78 -34.44 -26.88
C GLY A 23 40.40 -34.35 -26.21
N PRO A 24 39.77 -35.49 -25.86
CA PRO A 24 38.41 -35.57 -25.29
C PRO A 24 38.24 -34.74 -24.02
N GLU A 25 39.34 -34.40 -23.34
CA GLU A 25 39.32 -33.57 -22.13
C GLU A 25 38.82 -32.13 -22.39
N ARG A 26 39.11 -31.53 -23.56
CA ARG A 26 38.60 -30.17 -23.86
C ARG A 26 37.08 -30.10 -24.01
N GLY A 27 36.45 -31.19 -24.49
CA GLY A 27 34.99 -31.27 -24.62
C GLY A 27 34.30 -31.30 -23.25
N ILE A 28 34.82 -32.11 -22.34
CA ILE A 28 34.29 -32.25 -20.97
C ILE A 28 34.36 -30.93 -20.21
N PHE A 29 35.49 -30.21 -20.29
CA PHE A 29 35.60 -28.90 -19.64
C PHE A 29 34.62 -27.86 -20.20
N MET A 30 34.34 -27.88 -21.51
CA MET A 30 33.40 -26.96 -22.15
C MET A 30 31.94 -27.27 -21.76
N GLU A 31 31.56 -28.54 -21.68
CA GLU A 31 30.23 -28.98 -21.21
C GLU A 31 29.99 -28.62 -19.75
N ILE A 32 30.99 -28.85 -18.88
CA ILE A 32 30.92 -28.47 -17.46
C ILE A 32 30.78 -26.94 -17.32
N ALA A 33 31.56 -26.17 -18.10
CA ALA A 33 31.47 -24.71 -18.08
C ALA A 33 30.07 -24.22 -18.51
N ALA A 34 29.50 -24.80 -19.58
CA ALA A 34 28.16 -24.47 -20.04
C ALA A 34 27.08 -24.80 -18.99
N ALA A 35 27.17 -25.97 -18.34
CA ALA A 35 26.26 -26.37 -17.28
C ALA A 35 26.32 -25.43 -16.07
N ILE A 36 27.53 -25.04 -15.63
CA ILE A 36 27.72 -24.08 -14.53
C ILE A 36 27.07 -22.74 -14.87
N VAL A 37 27.30 -22.21 -16.08
CA VAL A 37 26.71 -20.94 -16.52
C VAL A 37 25.18 -21.02 -16.54
N ALA A 38 24.60 -22.14 -17.00
CA ALA A 38 23.15 -22.35 -17.00
C ALA A 38 22.56 -22.37 -15.58
N VAL A 39 23.20 -23.06 -14.64
CA VAL A 39 22.77 -23.10 -13.24
C VAL A 39 22.87 -21.71 -12.60
N VAL A 40 23.99 -21.02 -12.79
CA VAL A 40 24.18 -19.65 -12.28
C VAL A 40 23.12 -18.71 -12.88
N GLY A 41 22.87 -18.77 -14.19
CA GLY A 41 21.85 -17.97 -14.85
C GLY A 41 20.44 -18.23 -14.30
N THR A 42 20.11 -19.48 -14.01
CA THR A 42 18.82 -19.87 -13.42
C THR A 42 18.69 -19.37 -11.98
N LEU A 43 19.74 -19.53 -11.17
CA LEU A 43 19.76 -19.03 -9.79
C LEU A 43 19.66 -17.51 -9.74
N LEU A 44 20.40 -16.81 -10.60
CA LEU A 44 20.33 -15.35 -10.70
C LEU A 44 18.93 -14.90 -11.13
N GLY A 45 18.33 -15.57 -12.13
CA GLY A 45 16.97 -15.32 -12.58
C GLY A 45 15.94 -15.52 -11.46
N ALA A 46 16.03 -16.62 -10.72
CA ALA A 46 15.15 -16.91 -9.59
C ALA A 46 15.26 -15.85 -8.47
N VAL A 47 16.48 -15.41 -8.16
CA VAL A 47 16.71 -14.34 -7.17
C VAL A 47 16.08 -13.02 -7.63
N VAL A 48 16.30 -12.61 -8.89
CA VAL A 48 15.72 -11.37 -9.43
C VAL A 48 14.18 -11.43 -9.40
N VAL A 49 13.59 -12.55 -9.83
CA VAL A 49 12.13 -12.74 -9.78
C VAL A 49 11.62 -12.70 -8.34
N GLY A 50 12.30 -13.36 -7.41
CA GLY A 50 11.94 -13.36 -5.99
C GLY A 50 11.96 -11.95 -5.38
N VAL A 51 12.98 -11.15 -5.68
CA VAL A 51 13.07 -9.74 -5.24
C VAL A 51 11.94 -8.91 -5.84
N GLN A 52 11.64 -9.06 -7.14
CA GLN A 52 10.54 -8.35 -7.80
C GLN A 52 9.18 -8.70 -7.18
N GLN A 53 8.92 -9.98 -6.93
CA GLN A 53 7.69 -10.44 -6.28
C GLN A 53 7.57 -9.90 -4.85
N TYR A 54 8.67 -9.87 -4.09
CA TYR A 54 8.68 -9.31 -2.75
C TYR A 54 8.38 -7.80 -2.76
N CYS A 55 9.02 -7.04 -3.65
CA CYS A 55 8.78 -5.62 -3.83
C CYS A 55 7.32 -5.34 -4.26
N ALA A 56 6.79 -6.12 -5.19
CA ALA A 56 5.40 -6.02 -5.66
C ALA A 56 4.38 -6.34 -4.54
N ALA A 57 4.61 -7.41 -3.78
CA ALA A 57 3.75 -7.74 -2.64
C ALA A 57 3.77 -6.65 -1.57
N ARG A 58 4.94 -6.02 -1.34
CA ARG A 58 5.08 -4.93 -0.38
C ARG A 58 4.38 -3.66 -0.86
N SER A 59 4.48 -3.29 -2.14
CA SER A 59 3.79 -2.12 -2.69
C SER A 59 2.27 -2.33 -2.68
N GLN A 60 1.78 -3.51 -3.04
CA GLN A 60 0.36 -3.85 -3.01
C GLN A 60 -0.22 -3.74 -1.59
N ARG A 61 0.49 -4.27 -0.58
CA ARG A 61 0.06 -4.15 0.83
C ARG A 61 -0.03 -2.68 1.28
N ARG A 62 0.90 -1.82 0.85
CA ARG A 62 0.86 -0.38 1.16
C ARG A 62 -0.33 0.30 0.49
N GLN A 63 -0.62 -0.01 -0.76
CA GLN A 63 -1.78 0.53 -1.48
C GLN A 63 -3.08 0.14 -0.80
N VAL A 64 -3.27 -1.15 -0.46
CA VAL A 64 -4.48 -1.62 0.23
C VAL A 64 -4.69 -0.93 1.58
N LEU A 65 -3.61 -0.71 2.36
CA LEU A 65 -3.70 0.04 3.61
C LEU A 65 -4.08 1.51 3.38
N ARG A 66 -3.48 2.15 2.38
CA ARG A 66 -3.79 3.53 2.00
C ARG A 66 -5.25 3.68 1.60
N ASP A 67 -5.76 2.81 0.74
CA ASP A 67 -7.12 2.87 0.24
C ASP A 67 -8.12 2.69 1.40
N ARG A 68 -7.89 1.69 2.27
CA ARG A 68 -8.71 1.49 3.47
C ARG A 68 -8.69 2.69 4.41
N ALA A 69 -7.53 3.31 4.59
CA ALA A 69 -7.40 4.51 5.43
C ALA A 69 -8.15 5.71 4.81
N MET A 70 -8.09 5.88 3.49
CA MET A 70 -8.84 6.92 2.78
C MET A 70 -10.35 6.70 2.87
N THR A 71 -10.82 5.44 2.72
CA THR A 71 -12.24 5.11 2.91
C THR A 71 -12.69 5.41 4.33
N ALA A 72 -11.96 4.94 5.36
CA ALA A 72 -12.32 5.18 6.76
C ALA A 72 -12.30 6.69 7.11
N LEU A 73 -11.35 7.45 6.56
CA LEU A 73 -11.30 8.91 6.72
C LEU A 73 -12.51 9.59 6.06
N GLY A 74 -12.89 9.18 4.86
CA GLY A 74 -14.07 9.67 4.16
C GLY A 74 -15.35 9.40 4.95
N ASP A 75 -15.53 8.15 5.39
CA ASP A 75 -16.68 7.72 6.19
C ASP A 75 -16.77 8.50 7.52
N LEU A 76 -15.63 8.68 8.20
CA LEU A 76 -15.59 9.47 9.44
C LEU A 76 -15.94 10.94 9.17
N SER A 77 -15.42 11.51 8.08
CA SER A 77 -15.67 12.91 7.73
C SER A 77 -17.15 13.17 7.45
N VAL A 78 -17.81 12.26 6.74
CA VAL A 78 -19.27 12.30 6.50
C VAL A 78 -20.03 12.16 7.82
N ALA A 79 -19.70 11.14 8.62
CA ALA A 79 -20.38 10.90 9.90
C ALA A 79 -20.26 12.09 10.87
N LEU A 80 -19.09 12.74 10.93
CA LEU A 80 -18.89 13.95 11.72
C LEU A 80 -19.71 15.13 11.17
N ALA A 81 -19.76 15.32 9.85
CA ALA A 81 -20.57 16.38 9.25
C ALA A 81 -22.07 16.20 9.54
N ASP A 82 -22.58 14.97 9.40
CA ASP A 82 -23.97 14.63 9.69
C ASP A 82 -24.28 14.77 11.19
N HIS A 83 -23.36 14.33 12.06
CA HIS A 83 -23.53 14.50 13.49
C HIS A 83 -23.56 15.97 13.92
N ARG A 84 -22.65 16.81 13.39
CA ARG A 84 -22.68 18.27 13.63
C ARG A 84 -23.99 18.89 13.17
N ARG A 85 -24.52 18.48 12.00
CA ARG A 85 -25.82 18.97 11.51
C ARG A 85 -26.96 18.55 12.44
N ALA A 86 -27.01 17.30 12.86
CA ALA A 86 -28.01 16.81 13.81
C ALA A 86 -27.92 17.54 15.17
N MET A 87 -26.71 17.76 15.67
CA MET A 87 -26.47 18.51 16.90
C MET A 87 -26.89 19.97 16.79
N TRP A 88 -26.61 20.62 15.65
CA TRP A 88 -27.09 21.98 15.39
C TRP A 88 -28.61 22.05 15.46
N MET A 89 -29.32 21.22 14.67
CA MET A 89 -30.78 21.23 14.63
C MET A 89 -31.39 20.98 16.02
N ARG A 90 -30.85 20.01 16.75
CA ARG A 90 -31.32 19.69 18.09
C ARG A 90 -31.15 20.86 19.07
N GLU A 91 -29.98 21.47 19.10
CA GLU A 91 -29.69 22.54 20.07
C GLU A 91 -30.37 23.85 19.67
N ASP A 92 -30.53 24.13 18.37
CA ASP A 92 -31.31 25.25 17.85
C ASP A 92 -32.80 25.15 18.25
N LEU A 93 -33.41 23.96 18.11
CA LEU A 93 -34.77 23.69 18.60
C LEU A 93 -34.89 23.85 20.12
N ARG A 94 -33.88 23.40 20.88
CA ARG A 94 -33.87 23.57 22.33
C ARG A 94 -33.77 25.04 22.75
N LEU A 95 -32.91 25.81 22.08
CA LEU A 95 -32.65 27.22 22.39
C LEU A 95 -33.79 28.14 21.94
N SER A 96 -34.47 27.81 20.84
CA SER A 96 -35.65 28.52 20.36
C SER A 96 -36.93 28.22 21.15
N GLY A 97 -36.90 27.24 22.07
CA GLY A 97 -38.06 26.85 22.85
C GLY A 97 -39.13 26.09 22.04
N ALA A 98 -38.70 25.34 21.01
CA ALA A 98 -39.56 24.53 20.18
C ALA A 98 -40.34 23.47 20.98
N ALA A 99 -41.34 22.84 20.35
CA ALA A 99 -42.20 21.89 21.04
C ALA A 99 -41.39 20.68 21.54
N PRO A 100 -41.70 20.12 22.73
CA PRO A 100 -40.96 18.98 23.28
C PRO A 100 -40.86 17.76 22.34
N VAL A 101 -41.89 17.56 21.50
CA VAL A 101 -41.92 16.49 20.49
C VAL A 101 -40.87 16.69 19.39
N GLU A 102 -40.64 17.94 18.96
CA GLU A 102 -39.65 18.28 17.93
C GLU A 102 -38.24 18.12 18.47
N VAL A 103 -38.00 18.55 19.72
CA VAL A 103 -36.74 18.35 20.43
C VAL A 103 -36.44 16.85 20.63
N ALA A 104 -37.47 16.04 20.95
CA ALA A 104 -37.32 14.60 21.10
C ALA A 104 -36.96 13.91 19.77
N ALA A 105 -37.60 14.29 18.66
CA ALA A 105 -37.27 13.77 17.33
C ALA A 105 -35.83 14.13 16.91
N ALA A 106 -35.41 15.38 17.14
CA ALA A 106 -34.04 15.80 16.86
C ALA A 106 -33.01 15.08 17.75
N ARG A 107 -33.38 14.75 18.99
CA ARG A 107 -32.56 13.92 19.88
C ARG A 107 -32.38 12.51 19.33
N GLU A 108 -33.43 11.88 18.82
CA GLU A 108 -33.32 10.55 18.19
C GLU A 108 -32.41 10.59 16.96
N ALA A 109 -32.55 11.60 16.10
CA ALA A 109 -31.64 11.80 14.96
C ALA A 109 -30.17 11.98 15.41
N SER A 110 -29.94 12.67 16.54
CA SER A 110 -28.59 12.79 17.10
C SER A 110 -28.02 11.45 17.61
N HIS A 111 -28.87 10.52 18.07
CA HIS A 111 -28.46 9.18 18.47
C HIS A 111 -28.06 8.30 17.29
N VAL A 112 -28.82 8.36 16.18
CA VAL A 112 -28.51 7.66 14.93
C VAL A 112 -27.18 8.13 14.35
N THR A 113 -26.96 9.45 14.27
CA THR A 113 -25.68 9.97 13.75
C THR A 113 -24.51 9.66 14.68
N ARG A 114 -24.73 9.61 16.00
CA ARG A 114 -23.69 9.23 16.97
C ARG A 114 -23.19 7.80 16.75
N SER A 115 -24.09 6.84 16.51
CA SER A 115 -23.69 5.45 16.27
C SER A 115 -22.89 5.32 14.98
N ALA A 116 -23.25 6.08 13.94
CA ALA A 116 -22.56 6.09 12.65
C ALA A 116 -21.09 6.56 12.73
N VAL A 117 -20.73 7.40 13.72
CA VAL A 117 -19.33 7.85 13.94
C VAL A 117 -18.41 6.72 14.41
N THR A 118 -18.95 5.73 15.14
CA THR A 118 -18.12 4.79 15.93
C THR A 118 -17.28 3.87 15.05
N ALA A 119 -17.89 3.23 14.05
CA ALA A 119 -17.20 2.30 13.17
C ALA A 119 -16.02 2.95 12.40
N PRO A 120 -16.20 4.10 11.70
CA PRO A 120 -15.10 4.72 10.98
C PRO A 120 -14.04 5.34 11.92
N GLN A 121 -14.43 5.82 13.12
CA GLN A 121 -13.47 6.27 14.14
C GLN A 121 -12.51 5.14 14.54
N VAL A 122 -13.07 3.96 14.88
CA VAL A 122 -12.27 2.80 15.28
C VAL A 122 -11.40 2.31 14.11
N ALA A 123 -11.97 2.21 12.90
CA ALA A 123 -11.23 1.77 11.72
C ALA A 123 -10.03 2.69 11.45
N LEU A 124 -10.24 4.02 11.44
CA LEU A 124 -9.17 4.97 11.18
C LEU A 124 -8.10 4.96 12.27
N ALA A 125 -8.48 4.85 13.55
CA ALA A 125 -7.53 4.76 14.66
C ALA A 125 -6.67 3.49 14.61
N LEU A 126 -7.22 2.37 14.11
CA LEU A 126 -6.48 1.12 13.91
C LEU A 126 -5.56 1.19 12.69
N LEU A 127 -6.00 1.82 11.60
CA LEU A 127 -5.23 1.94 10.36
C LEU A 127 -4.11 2.98 10.46
N LEU A 128 -4.36 4.10 11.16
CA LEU A 128 -3.42 5.21 11.33
C LEU A 128 -3.32 5.63 12.82
N PRO A 129 -2.68 4.83 13.69
CA PRO A 129 -2.60 5.11 15.13
C PRO A 129 -1.98 6.47 15.48
N GLN A 130 -1.08 6.97 14.63
CA GLN A 130 -0.47 8.30 14.78
C GLN A 130 -1.46 9.47 14.66
N LEU A 131 -2.66 9.24 14.12
CA LEU A 131 -3.74 10.25 14.03
C LEU A 131 -4.67 10.25 15.26
N ARG A 132 -4.46 9.37 16.24
CA ARG A 132 -5.44 9.16 17.32
C ARG A 132 -5.83 10.45 18.05
N LEU A 133 -4.87 11.34 18.32
CA LEU A 133 -5.17 12.63 18.96
C LEU A 133 -6.03 13.55 18.10
N ASP A 134 -5.76 13.61 16.79
CA ASP A 134 -6.54 14.42 15.85
C ASP A 134 -7.96 13.84 15.65
N ILE A 135 -8.08 12.51 15.63
CA ILE A 135 -9.37 11.81 15.58
C ILE A 135 -10.20 12.14 16.82
N ASP A 136 -9.61 11.98 18.01
CA ASP A 136 -10.29 12.24 19.28
C ASP A 136 -10.68 13.73 19.41
N ALA A 137 -9.84 14.64 18.93
CA ALA A 137 -10.14 16.08 18.90
C ALA A 137 -11.34 16.39 18.00
N ALA A 138 -11.37 15.84 16.78
CA ALA A 138 -12.47 16.07 15.84
C ALA A 138 -13.81 15.50 16.36
N VAL A 139 -13.79 14.29 16.93
CA VAL A 139 -14.99 13.67 17.53
C VAL A 139 -15.46 14.44 18.75
N ARG A 140 -14.53 14.83 19.64
CA ARG A 140 -14.85 15.60 20.84
C ARG A 140 -15.47 16.94 20.49
N ALA A 141 -14.89 17.69 19.56
CA ALA A 141 -15.41 18.98 19.15
C ALA A 141 -16.85 18.89 18.62
N ALA A 142 -17.19 17.82 17.87
CA ALA A 142 -18.57 17.59 17.44
C ALA A 142 -19.54 17.30 18.61
N TYR A 143 -19.07 16.62 19.67
CA TYR A 143 -19.86 16.34 20.87
C TYR A 143 -20.02 17.54 21.81
N GLU A 144 -19.01 18.42 21.90
CA GLU A 144 -19.06 19.65 22.72
C GLU A 144 -20.15 20.64 22.25
N MET A 145 -20.64 20.50 21.01
CA MET A 145 -21.83 21.25 20.56
C MET A 145 -23.06 21.04 21.47
N ARG A 146 -23.12 19.90 22.17
CA ARG A 146 -24.24 19.54 23.05
C ARG A 146 -24.30 20.45 24.27
N GLY A 147 -25.47 21.02 24.54
CA GLY A 147 -25.69 21.81 25.75
C GLY A 147 -25.07 23.22 25.68
N ALA A 148 -24.81 23.72 24.47
CA ALA A 148 -24.45 25.12 24.25
C ALA A 148 -25.48 26.05 24.90
N GLN A 149 -25.04 27.06 25.65
CA GLN A 149 -25.96 27.90 26.43
C GLN A 149 -26.73 28.91 25.57
N THR A 150 -26.16 29.31 24.42
CA THR A 150 -26.76 30.25 23.49
C THR A 150 -26.48 29.83 22.04
N VAL A 151 -27.17 30.47 21.09
CA VAL A 151 -26.99 30.20 19.65
C VAL A 151 -25.59 30.63 19.19
N GLU A 152 -25.04 31.69 19.78
CA GLU A 152 -23.68 32.17 19.51
C GLU A 152 -22.63 31.15 19.97
N VAL A 153 -22.80 30.60 21.18
CA VAL A 153 -21.92 29.53 21.69
C VAL A 153 -22.01 28.28 20.82
N LEU A 154 -23.23 27.90 20.38
CA LEU A 154 -23.43 26.80 19.44
C LEU A 154 -22.72 27.06 18.10
N GLY A 155 -22.74 28.30 17.61
CA GLY A 155 -21.99 28.79 16.45
C GLY A 155 -20.48 28.62 16.60
N SER A 156 -19.93 28.97 17.78
CA SER A 156 -18.51 28.80 18.09
C SER A 156 -18.11 27.33 18.08
N PHE A 157 -18.85 26.49 18.82
CA PHE A 157 -18.57 25.04 18.87
C PHE A 157 -18.68 24.38 17.49
N ARG A 158 -19.64 24.79 16.66
CA ARG A 158 -19.74 24.30 15.29
C ARG A 158 -18.49 24.66 14.47
N SER A 159 -18.01 25.90 14.58
CA SER A 159 -16.81 26.37 13.89
C SER A 159 -15.56 25.60 14.34
N GLU A 160 -15.41 25.38 15.65
CA GLU A 160 -14.34 24.56 16.22
C GLU A 160 -14.39 23.12 15.73
N ALA A 161 -15.59 22.53 15.67
CA ALA A 161 -15.79 21.17 15.18
C ALA A 161 -15.51 21.02 13.67
N VAL A 162 -15.71 22.08 12.87
CA VAL A 162 -15.27 22.12 11.47
C VAL A 162 -13.75 22.20 11.40
N ALA A 163 -13.14 23.15 12.13
CA ALA A 163 -11.69 23.33 12.15
C ALA A 163 -10.93 22.07 12.59
N ALA A 164 -11.44 21.34 13.59
CA ALA A 164 -10.85 20.09 14.05
C ALA A 164 -10.94 18.96 12.99
N ALA A 165 -12.04 18.88 12.24
CA ALA A 165 -12.17 17.92 11.15
C ALA A 165 -11.24 18.25 9.96
N ASP A 166 -11.06 19.54 9.66
CA ASP A 166 -10.13 20.01 8.64
C ASP A 166 -8.67 19.73 9.06
N ALA A 167 -8.34 19.95 10.33
CA ALA A 167 -7.03 19.61 10.89
C ALA A 167 -6.73 18.11 10.80
N LEU A 168 -7.70 17.25 11.15
CA LEU A 168 -7.59 15.80 10.97
C LEU A 168 -7.31 15.44 9.50
N THR A 169 -8.06 16.02 8.57
CA THR A 169 -7.89 15.79 7.13
C THR A 169 -6.49 16.23 6.66
N ALA A 170 -6.01 17.38 7.11
CA ALA A 170 -4.69 17.88 6.80
C ALA A 170 -3.57 16.98 7.35
N SER A 171 -3.71 16.48 8.59
CA SER A 171 -2.77 15.50 9.18
C SER A 171 -2.78 14.19 8.40
N ALA A 172 -3.95 13.67 8.05
CA ALA A 172 -4.06 12.46 7.25
C ALA A 172 -3.43 12.62 5.87
N ALA A 173 -3.66 13.76 5.20
CA ALA A 173 -3.05 14.07 3.92
C ALA A 173 -1.50 14.04 4.00
N ARG A 174 -0.91 14.65 5.04
CA ARG A 174 0.56 14.63 5.25
C ARG A 174 1.13 13.23 5.47
N ILE A 175 0.39 12.36 6.14
CA ILE A 175 0.82 10.98 6.40
C ILE A 175 0.71 10.15 5.14
N LEU A 176 -0.43 10.26 4.45
CA LEU A 176 -0.72 9.47 3.26
C LEU A 176 0.06 9.98 2.05
N SER A 177 0.45 11.25 1.95
CA SER A 177 1.25 11.74 0.81
C SER A 177 2.70 11.24 0.82
N ARG A 178 3.18 10.59 1.89
CA ARG A 178 4.55 10.06 1.96
C ARG A 178 4.67 8.72 1.19
N PRO A 179 5.74 8.52 0.40
CA PRO A 179 5.97 7.30 -0.39
C PRO A 179 6.33 6.05 0.45
#